data_AF-A0A9P8QX68-F1
#
_entry.id   AF-A0A9P8QX68-F1
#
_cell.length_a   1.000
_cell.length_b   1.000
_cell.length_c   1.000
_cell.angle_alpha   90.00
_cell.angle_beta   90.00
_cell.angle_gamma   90.00
#
_symmetry.space_group_name_H-M   'P 1'
#
loop_
_entity.id
_entity.type
_entity.pdbx_description
1 polymer ?
#
loop_
_entity_poly.entity_id
_entity_poly.type
_entity_poly.pdbx_seq_one_letter_code
_entity_poly.pdbx_strand_id
1 'polypeptide(L)'
;MRQIRGPRSADAFATALWASASEAGYRPSTLSLARHLARSGAYGRIAQLRKVEARFKQLVSAARDPDALTVEGELQYEQGNYEAAIRALQRALQVGPAGFEWKPYCRLCMGKAFVKTSKHDEARAMFESLSEIGLIEADVELGKLLRVSDRDAAERHLLTAASHGRGDMFSLLSEIALEKAAESGEDKTSKEEFLRWAKEWSKLADSRTEY
;
A
#
# COMPACT_ATOMS: atom_id res chain seq x y z
N MET A 1 -8.65 -11.67 3.10
CA MET A 1 -9.85 -11.28 2.31
C MET A 1 -9.58 -11.56 0.84
N ARG A 2 -10.33 -12.48 0.21
CA ARG A 2 -10.23 -12.79 -1.23
C ARG A 2 -10.41 -11.50 -2.03
N GLN A 3 -9.43 -11.12 -2.86
CA GLN A 3 -9.67 -10.17 -3.93
C GLN A 3 -10.64 -10.84 -4.90
N ILE A 4 -11.92 -10.47 -4.80
CA ILE A 4 -12.90 -10.79 -5.83
C ILE A 4 -12.44 -10.01 -7.06
N ARG A 5 -11.72 -10.67 -7.96
CA ARG A 5 -11.61 -10.20 -9.35
C ARG A 5 -13.00 -10.34 -9.95
N GLY A 6 -13.81 -9.31 -9.78
CA GLY A 6 -15.10 -9.23 -10.43
C GLY A 6 -14.91 -9.29 -11.95
N PRO A 7 -15.87 -9.83 -12.71
CA PRO A 7 -15.86 -9.66 -14.16
C PRO A 7 -15.79 -8.16 -14.48
N ARG A 8 -15.18 -7.77 -15.62
CA ARG A 8 -15.10 -6.36 -16.07
C ARG A 8 -16.44 -5.60 -16.00
N SER A 9 -17.55 -6.32 -16.05
CA SER A 9 -18.91 -5.79 -15.86
C SER A 9 -19.19 -5.28 -14.44
N ALA A 10 -18.65 -5.94 -13.40
CA ALA A 10 -18.82 -5.52 -12.00
C ALA A 10 -18.08 -4.21 -11.70
N ASP A 11 -16.86 -4.06 -12.22
CA ASP A 11 -16.07 -2.82 -12.06
C ASP A 11 -16.73 -1.65 -12.80
N ALA A 12 -17.26 -1.89 -14.00
CA ALA A 12 -18.00 -0.89 -14.75
C ALA A 12 -19.28 -0.46 -14.03
N PHE A 13 -20.01 -1.42 -13.45
CA PHE A 13 -21.22 -1.15 -12.68
C PHE A 13 -20.92 -0.35 -11.40
N ALA A 14 -19.91 -0.75 -10.62
CA ALA A 14 -19.48 -0.03 -9.42
C ALA A 14 -19.02 1.40 -9.75
N THR A 15 -18.27 1.57 -10.83
CA THR A 15 -17.84 2.88 -11.33
C THR A 15 -19.03 3.76 -11.69
N ALA A 16 -20.02 3.22 -12.40
CA ALA A 16 -21.24 3.96 -12.76
C ALA A 16 -22.06 4.36 -11.52
N LEU A 17 -22.15 3.47 -10.51
CA LEU A 17 -22.84 3.74 -9.25
C LEU A 17 -22.15 4.87 -8.47
N TRP A 18 -20.83 4.81 -8.30
CA TRP A 18 -20.07 5.87 -7.64
C TRP A 18 -20.13 7.18 -8.42
N ALA A 19 -20.06 7.14 -9.76
CA ALA A 19 -20.17 8.33 -10.59
C ALA A 19 -21.55 9.00 -10.40
N SER A 20 -22.63 8.21 -10.42
CA SER A 20 -23.99 8.72 -10.21
C SER A 20 -24.20 9.31 -8.82
N ALA A 21 -23.68 8.65 -7.77
CA ALA A 21 -23.74 9.18 -6.41
C ALA A 21 -22.87 10.44 -6.22
N SER A 22 -21.71 10.50 -6.87
CA SER A 22 -20.88 11.71 -6.92
C SER A 22 -21.60 12.85 -7.64
N GLU A 23 -22.33 12.56 -8.72
CA GLU A 23 -23.17 13.55 -9.41
C GLU A 23 -24.25 14.13 -8.49
N ALA A 24 -24.83 13.29 -7.63
CA ALA A 24 -25.78 13.69 -6.59
C ALA A 24 -25.14 14.42 -5.39
N GLY A 25 -23.83 14.69 -5.43
CA GLY A 25 -23.11 15.42 -4.38
C GLY A 25 -22.64 14.55 -3.21
N TYR A 26 -22.72 13.22 -3.31
CA TYR A 26 -22.25 12.34 -2.25
C TYR A 26 -20.71 12.29 -2.23
N ARG A 27 -20.14 13.00 -1.27
CA ARG A 27 -18.68 13.15 -1.09
C ARG A 27 -17.93 11.82 -1.02
N PRO A 28 -18.35 10.80 -0.22
CA PRO A 28 -17.62 9.53 -0.14
C PRO A 28 -17.48 8.83 -1.50
N SER A 29 -18.49 8.92 -2.38
CA SER A 29 -18.40 8.36 -3.73
C SER A 29 -17.41 9.12 -4.62
N THR A 30 -17.35 10.45 -4.49
CA THR A 30 -16.36 11.27 -5.19
C THR A 30 -14.94 10.86 -4.81
N LEU A 31 -14.68 10.71 -3.50
CA LEU A 31 -13.36 10.31 -2.98
C LEU A 31 -13.01 8.87 -3.35
N SER A 32 -13.95 7.94 -3.22
CA SER A 32 -13.75 6.52 -3.53
C SER A 32 -13.42 6.33 -5.00
N LEU A 33 -14.18 6.99 -5.89
CA LEU A 33 -13.94 6.92 -7.33
C LEU A 33 -12.63 7.62 -7.73
N ALA A 34 -12.34 8.80 -7.19
CA ALA A 34 -11.06 9.48 -7.44
C ALA A 34 -9.85 8.60 -7.04
N ARG A 35 -9.92 7.96 -5.87
CA ARG A 35 -8.89 7.01 -5.39
C ARG A 35 -8.78 5.77 -6.28
N HIS A 36 -9.91 5.21 -6.71
CA HIS A 36 -9.91 4.08 -7.65
C HIS A 36 -9.26 4.45 -8.99
N LEU A 37 -9.56 5.64 -9.52
CA LEU A 37 -8.96 6.17 -10.74
C LEU A 37 -7.45 6.45 -10.58
N ALA A 38 -7.01 6.94 -9.43
CA ALA A 38 -5.60 7.15 -9.13
C ALA A 38 -4.82 5.83 -9.19
N ARG A 39 -5.27 4.80 -8.45
CA ARG A 39 -4.62 3.48 -8.37
C ARG A 39 -4.59 2.70 -9.68
N SER A 40 -5.60 2.90 -10.52
CA SER A 40 -5.65 2.29 -11.85
C SER A 40 -4.86 3.10 -12.90
N GLY A 41 -4.33 4.26 -12.54
CA GLY A 41 -3.73 5.22 -13.47
C GLY A 41 -4.73 5.78 -14.49
N ALA A 42 -6.03 5.66 -14.26
CA ALA A 42 -7.08 6.12 -15.15
C ALA A 42 -7.52 7.58 -14.90
N TYR A 43 -7.04 8.19 -13.81
CA TYR A 43 -7.35 9.58 -13.47
C TYR A 43 -6.95 10.54 -14.60
N GLY A 44 -7.87 11.37 -15.07
CA GLY A 44 -7.71 12.30 -16.17
C GLY A 44 -7.84 11.68 -17.57
N ARG A 45 -8.00 10.35 -17.67
CA ARG A 45 -8.03 9.63 -18.96
C ARG A 45 -9.44 9.32 -19.45
N ILE A 46 -10.42 9.23 -18.55
CA ILE A 46 -11.80 8.84 -18.89
C ILE A 46 -12.68 10.09 -19.00
N ALA A 47 -13.04 10.47 -20.21
CA ALA A 47 -13.80 11.71 -20.48
C ALA A 47 -15.14 11.78 -19.72
N GLN A 48 -15.82 10.64 -19.56
CA GLN A 48 -17.12 10.53 -18.88
C GLN A 48 -17.02 10.83 -17.38
N LEU A 49 -15.83 10.69 -16.77
CA LEU A 49 -15.60 10.89 -15.34
C LEU A 49 -15.04 12.28 -14.99
N ARG A 50 -14.88 13.17 -15.98
CA ARG A 50 -14.37 14.54 -15.76
C ARG A 50 -15.15 15.33 -14.72
N LYS A 51 -16.47 15.13 -14.61
CA LYS A 51 -17.29 15.80 -13.61
C LYS A 51 -16.95 15.35 -12.19
N VAL A 52 -16.69 14.06 -11.99
CA VAL A 52 -16.23 13.51 -10.69
C VAL A 52 -14.86 14.08 -10.34
N GLU A 53 -13.95 14.10 -11.31
CA GLU A 53 -12.61 14.68 -11.12
C GLU A 53 -12.67 16.19 -10.80
N ALA A 54 -13.56 16.94 -11.44
CA ALA A 54 -13.78 18.35 -11.15
C ALA A 54 -14.29 18.56 -9.71
N ARG A 55 -15.25 17.74 -9.24
CA ARG A 55 -15.71 17.77 -7.84
C ARG A 55 -14.60 17.40 -6.88
N PHE A 56 -13.81 16.39 -7.19
CA PHE A 56 -12.65 16.02 -6.38
C PHE A 56 -11.66 17.19 -6.26
N LYS A 57 -11.31 17.85 -7.38
CA LYS A 57 -10.45 19.04 -7.38
C LYS A 57 -11.03 20.18 -6.54
N GLN A 58 -12.35 20.37 -6.55
CA GLN A 58 -13.00 21.36 -5.68
C GLN A 58 -12.81 21.01 -4.19
N LEU A 59 -13.00 19.75 -3.79
CA LEU A 59 -12.76 19.31 -2.41
C LEU A 59 -11.30 19.56 -1.97
N VAL A 60 -10.35 19.27 -2.85
CA VAL A 60 -8.92 19.51 -2.58
C VAL A 60 -8.60 21.00 -2.49
N SER A 61 -9.15 21.82 -3.39
CA SER A 61 -8.87 23.27 -3.44
C SER A 61 -9.25 24.00 -2.15
N ALA A 62 -10.22 23.47 -1.39
CA ALA A 62 -10.60 24.01 -0.09
C ALA A 62 -9.50 23.82 0.98
N ALA A 63 -8.55 22.90 0.77
CA ALA A 63 -7.39 22.62 1.64
C ALA A 63 -7.71 22.41 3.14
N ARG A 64 -8.94 21.95 3.41
CA ARG A 64 -9.51 21.72 4.75
C ARG A 64 -10.11 20.33 4.93
N ASP A 65 -10.21 19.57 3.84
CA ASP A 65 -10.76 18.22 3.84
C ASP A 65 -9.61 17.21 3.94
N PRO A 66 -9.40 16.55 5.09
CA PRO A 66 -8.28 15.63 5.29
C PRO A 66 -8.39 14.35 4.45
N ASP A 67 -9.60 13.86 4.14
CA ASP A 67 -9.75 12.67 3.30
C ASP A 67 -9.43 13.03 1.83
N ALA A 68 -9.92 14.18 1.36
CA ALA A 68 -9.62 14.66 0.01
C ALA A 68 -8.13 14.91 -0.18
N LEU A 69 -7.46 15.52 0.80
CA LEU A 69 -6.01 15.72 0.81
C LEU A 69 -5.25 14.39 0.88
N THR A 70 -5.81 13.37 1.53
CA THR A 70 -5.21 12.02 1.54
C THR A 70 -5.27 11.37 0.15
N VAL A 71 -6.42 11.48 -0.53
CA VAL A 71 -6.57 11.00 -1.91
C VAL A 71 -5.70 11.80 -2.89
N GLU A 72 -5.56 13.12 -2.68
CA GLU A 72 -4.64 13.97 -3.45
C GLU A 72 -3.20 13.48 -3.29
N GLY A 73 -2.78 13.21 -2.05
CA GLY A 73 -1.46 12.66 -1.76
C GLY A 73 -1.21 11.33 -2.45
N GLU A 74 -2.17 10.42 -2.41
CA GLU A 74 -2.10 9.14 -3.13
C GLU A 74 -2.03 9.33 -4.65
N LEU A 75 -2.83 10.23 -5.22
CA LEU A 75 -2.79 10.55 -6.64
C LEU A 75 -1.43 11.10 -7.08
N GLN A 76 -0.86 12.04 -6.31
CA GLN A 76 0.46 12.59 -6.56
C GLN A 76 1.55 11.51 -6.47
N TYR A 77 1.43 10.57 -5.53
CA TYR A 77 2.34 9.43 -5.40
C TYR A 77 2.30 8.53 -6.65
N GLU A 78 1.11 8.15 -7.12
CA GLU A 78 0.95 7.33 -8.33
C GLU A 78 1.43 8.04 -9.60
N GLN A 79 1.41 9.38 -9.62
CA GLN A 79 1.98 10.20 -10.70
C GLN A 79 3.50 10.40 -10.60
N GLY A 80 4.15 9.88 -9.55
CA GLY A 80 5.60 10.06 -9.32
C GLY A 80 5.98 11.39 -8.68
N ASN A 81 5.01 12.24 -8.33
CA ASN A 81 5.23 13.54 -7.70
C ASN A 81 5.39 13.38 -6.18
N TYR A 82 6.41 12.65 -5.73
CA TYR A 82 6.53 12.19 -4.34
C TYR A 82 6.61 13.34 -3.31
N GLU A 83 7.30 14.44 -3.62
CA GLU A 83 7.34 15.59 -2.71
C GLU A 83 5.99 16.33 -2.63
N ALA A 84 5.22 16.36 -3.73
CA ALA A 84 3.86 16.89 -3.70
C ALA A 84 2.93 15.98 -2.88
N ALA A 85 3.10 14.66 -3.00
CA ALA A 85 2.38 13.68 -2.20
C ALA A 85 2.61 13.89 -0.70
N ILE A 86 3.88 14.03 -0.29
CA ILE A 86 4.25 14.30 1.11
C ILE A 86 3.57 15.59 1.61
N ARG A 87 3.63 16.70 0.85
CA ARG A 87 3.00 17.96 1.26
C ARG A 87 1.48 17.83 1.45
N ALA A 88 0.80 17.15 0.52
CA ALA A 88 -0.65 16.94 0.62
C ALA A 88 -1.02 16.08 1.85
N LEU A 89 -0.27 15.00 2.10
CA LEU A 89 -0.48 14.10 3.24
C LEU A 89 -0.16 14.77 4.58
N GLN A 90 0.92 15.54 4.66
CA GLN A 90 1.23 16.37 5.83
C GLN A 90 0.10 17.35 6.12
N ARG A 91 -0.43 18.01 5.08
CA ARG A 91 -1.56 18.93 5.24
C ARG A 91 -2.81 18.19 5.72
N ALA A 92 -3.10 17.00 5.21
CA ALA A 92 -4.21 16.16 5.67
C ALA A 92 -4.11 15.87 7.17
N LEU A 93 -2.91 15.50 7.65
CA LEU A 93 -2.65 15.24 9.07
C LEU A 93 -2.76 16.50 9.95
N GLN A 94 -2.46 17.69 9.41
CA GLN A 94 -2.58 18.96 10.12
C GLN A 94 -4.03 19.44 10.27
N VAL A 95 -4.86 19.27 9.23
CA VAL A 95 -6.26 19.74 9.24
C VAL A 95 -7.23 18.69 9.74
N GLY A 96 -6.80 17.44 9.86
CA GLY A 96 -7.61 16.33 10.33
C GLY A 96 -8.12 16.57 11.76
N PRO A 97 -9.42 16.31 12.04
CA PRO A 97 -9.92 16.34 13.40
C PRO A 97 -9.30 15.23 14.25
N ALA A 98 -9.49 15.27 15.58
CA ALA A 98 -8.96 14.25 16.49
C ALA A 98 -9.38 12.82 16.11
N GLY A 99 -10.60 12.65 15.56
CA GLY A 99 -11.14 11.39 15.04
C GLY A 99 -10.92 11.18 13.54
N PHE A 100 -9.85 11.72 12.94
CA PHE A 100 -9.55 11.52 11.53
C PHE A 100 -9.31 10.04 11.22
N GLU A 101 -10.36 9.35 10.76
CA GLU A 101 -10.37 7.90 10.56
C GLU A 101 -9.28 7.42 9.60
N TRP A 102 -8.99 8.19 8.55
CA TRP A 102 -7.97 7.84 7.56
C TRP A 102 -6.55 8.17 8.01
N LYS A 103 -6.34 8.62 9.25
CA LYS A 103 -5.00 8.98 9.77
C LYS A 103 -3.96 7.86 9.60
N PRO A 104 -4.21 6.58 9.96
CA PRO A 104 -3.23 5.51 9.75
C PRO A 104 -2.90 5.31 8.27
N TYR A 105 -3.93 5.37 7.41
CA TYR A 105 -3.75 5.22 5.98
C TYR A 105 -2.98 6.39 5.34
N CYS A 106 -3.25 7.61 5.78
CA CYS A 106 -2.52 8.81 5.36
C CYS A 106 -1.03 8.71 5.73
N ARG A 107 -0.72 8.28 6.97
CA ARG A 107 0.66 8.00 7.40
C ARG A 107 1.31 6.90 6.56
N LEU A 108 0.60 5.81 6.26
CA LEU A 108 1.11 4.74 5.39
C LEU A 108 1.50 5.28 4.01
N CYS A 109 0.64 6.07 3.38
CA CYS A 109 0.94 6.70 2.09
C CYS A 109 2.16 7.63 2.17
N MET A 110 2.29 8.36 3.28
CA MET A 110 3.40 9.30 3.47
C MET A 110 4.72 8.55 3.66
N GLY A 111 4.72 7.46 4.43
CA GLY A 111 5.87 6.56 4.57
C GLY A 111 6.31 5.99 3.22
N LYS A 112 5.36 5.55 2.36
CA LYS A 112 5.68 5.09 1.00
C LYS A 112 6.34 6.19 0.16
N ALA A 113 5.85 7.44 0.26
CA ALA A 113 6.45 8.57 -0.42
C ALA A 113 7.85 8.91 0.12
N PHE A 114 8.09 8.74 1.42
CA PHE A 114 9.42 8.87 2.02
C PHE A 114 10.42 7.85 1.49
N VAL A 115 10.02 6.58 1.33
CA VAL A 115 10.86 5.57 0.67
C VAL A 115 11.28 6.01 -0.73
N LYS A 116 10.35 6.59 -1.51
CA LYS A 116 10.62 7.08 -2.87
C LYS A 116 11.49 8.34 -2.94
N THR A 117 11.64 9.06 -1.83
CA THR A 117 12.48 10.26 -1.69
C THR A 117 13.75 10.00 -0.89
N SER A 118 14.11 8.72 -0.69
CA SER A 118 15.29 8.27 0.07
C SER A 118 15.33 8.70 1.54
N LYS A 119 14.18 9.09 2.10
CA LYS A 119 13.97 9.42 3.52
C LYS A 119 13.67 8.14 4.30
N HIS A 120 14.62 7.20 4.30
CA HIS A 120 14.41 5.84 4.77
C HIS A 120 14.18 5.76 6.29
N ASP A 121 14.83 6.61 7.08
CA ASP A 121 14.67 6.64 8.53
C ASP A 121 13.27 7.13 8.94
N GLU A 122 12.78 8.19 8.29
CA GLU A 122 11.43 8.70 8.51
C GLU A 122 10.37 7.70 8.06
N ALA A 123 10.59 7.02 6.92
CA ALA A 123 9.71 5.94 6.46
C ALA A 123 9.66 4.79 7.48
N ARG A 124 10.81 4.34 7.96
CA ARG A 124 10.94 3.26 8.93
C ARG A 124 10.18 3.58 10.22
N ALA A 125 10.48 4.72 10.85
CA ALA A 125 9.81 5.13 12.08
C ALA A 125 8.29 5.25 11.89
N MET A 126 7.85 5.72 10.71
CA MET A 126 6.44 5.78 10.39
C MET A 126 5.79 4.40 10.33
N PHE A 127 6.41 3.45 9.61
CA PHE A 127 5.87 2.11 9.49
C PHE A 127 5.94 1.32 10.79
N GLU A 128 7.00 1.46 11.60
CA GLU A 128 7.10 0.82 12.93
C GLU A 128 5.91 1.19 13.81
N SER A 129 5.62 2.49 13.94
CA SER A 129 4.45 2.94 14.71
C SER A 129 3.09 2.53 14.12
N LEU A 130 3.03 2.17 12.83
CA LEU A 130 1.82 1.66 12.19
C LEU A 130 1.67 0.14 12.38
N SER A 131 2.79 -0.59 12.38
CA SER A 131 2.86 -2.02 12.73
C SER A 131 2.45 -2.23 14.20
N GLU A 132 2.88 -1.36 15.11
CA GLU A 132 2.51 -1.39 16.53
C GLU A 132 0.99 -1.32 16.78
N ILE A 133 0.24 -0.63 15.91
CA ILE A 133 -1.23 -0.56 15.98
C ILE A 133 -1.93 -1.63 15.12
N GLY A 134 -1.17 -2.60 14.59
CA GLY A 134 -1.67 -3.76 13.86
C GLY A 134 -1.98 -3.51 12.37
N LEU A 135 -1.44 -2.44 11.76
CA LEU A 135 -1.63 -2.20 10.33
C LEU A 135 -0.70 -3.11 9.51
N ILE A 136 -1.24 -4.22 9.00
CA ILE A 136 -0.49 -5.24 8.25
C ILE A 136 0.25 -4.70 7.03
N GLU A 137 -0.31 -3.69 6.35
CA GLU A 137 0.39 -3.03 5.24
C GLU A 137 1.71 -2.38 5.67
N ALA A 138 1.85 -1.95 6.93
CA ALA A 138 3.09 -1.39 7.44
C ALA A 138 4.17 -2.47 7.60
N ASP A 139 3.82 -3.68 8.05
CA ASP A 139 4.75 -4.82 8.10
C ASP A 139 5.26 -5.21 6.71
N VAL A 140 4.39 -5.13 5.69
CA VAL A 140 4.80 -5.35 4.30
C VAL A 140 5.84 -4.33 3.84
N GLU A 141 5.62 -3.04 4.13
CA GLU A 141 6.57 -2.00 3.72
C GLU A 141 7.86 -2.04 4.55
N LEU A 142 7.80 -2.37 5.86
CA LEU A 142 8.99 -2.60 6.70
C LEU A 142 9.82 -3.77 6.19
N GLY A 143 9.19 -4.90 5.91
CA GLY A 143 9.86 -6.08 5.39
C GLY A 143 10.64 -5.79 4.10
N LYS A 144 10.05 -5.00 3.20
CA LYS A 144 10.72 -4.56 1.96
C LYS A 144 11.85 -3.57 2.22
N LEU A 145 11.62 -2.59 3.11
CA LEU A 145 12.59 -1.55 3.43
C LEU A 145 13.85 -2.12 4.10
N LEU A 146 13.66 -3.07 5.02
CA LEU A 146 14.73 -3.64 5.84
C LEU A 146 15.50 -4.77 5.14
N ARG A 147 15.04 -5.26 3.98
CA ARG A 147 15.63 -6.41 3.28
C ARG A 147 17.14 -6.32 3.09
N VAL A 148 17.68 -5.11 2.89
CA VAL A 148 19.12 -4.91 2.69
C VAL A 148 19.86 -4.61 3.99
N SER A 149 19.25 -3.83 4.90
CA SER A 149 19.91 -3.34 6.12
C SER A 149 19.83 -4.30 7.31
N ASP A 150 18.73 -5.05 7.43
CA ASP A 150 18.44 -5.94 8.56
C ASP A 150 17.52 -7.08 8.08
N ARG A 151 18.12 -8.15 7.57
CA ARG A 151 17.37 -9.30 7.00
C ARG A 151 16.54 -10.05 8.02
N ASP A 152 16.99 -10.12 9.27
CA ASP A 152 16.26 -10.84 10.31
C ASP A 152 15.02 -10.03 10.76
N ALA A 153 15.11 -8.71 10.85
CA ALA A 153 13.93 -7.88 11.03
C ALA A 153 12.99 -7.93 9.81
N ALA A 154 13.55 -7.93 8.59
CA ALA A 154 12.77 -8.06 7.37
C ALA A 154 11.94 -9.35 7.36
N GLU A 155 12.56 -10.49 7.66
CA GLU A 155 11.87 -11.79 7.75
C GLU A 155 10.75 -11.78 8.79
N ARG A 156 10.98 -11.21 9.98
CA ARG A 156 9.95 -11.11 11.02
C ARG A 156 8.73 -10.34 10.55
N HIS A 157 8.91 -9.17 9.95
CA HIS A 157 7.79 -8.37 9.45
C HIS A 157 7.08 -9.04 8.27
N LEU A 158 7.83 -9.63 7.32
CA LEU A 158 7.26 -10.36 6.19
C LEU A 158 6.46 -11.59 6.65
N LEU A 159 6.94 -12.31 7.66
CA LEU A 159 6.23 -13.44 8.25
C LEU A 159 4.94 -13.00 8.96
N THR A 160 4.98 -11.92 9.72
CA THR A 160 3.78 -11.32 10.33
C THR A 160 2.75 -10.98 9.26
N ALA A 161 3.17 -10.31 8.18
CA ALA A 161 2.28 -9.97 7.08
C ALA A 161 1.70 -11.21 6.38
N ALA A 162 2.54 -12.19 6.07
CA ALA A 162 2.14 -13.43 5.42
C ALA A 162 1.09 -14.19 6.25
N SER A 163 1.32 -14.29 7.56
CA SER A 163 0.43 -14.95 8.52
C SER A 163 -0.93 -14.25 8.64
N HIS A 164 -1.00 -12.95 8.36
CA HIS A 164 -2.24 -12.16 8.34
C HIS A 164 -2.90 -12.08 6.95
N GLY A 165 -2.55 -13.00 6.04
CA GLY A 165 -3.24 -13.17 4.76
C GLY A 165 -2.58 -12.45 3.58
N ARG A 166 -1.39 -11.88 3.75
CA ARG A 166 -0.55 -11.40 2.64
C ARG A 166 0.35 -12.54 2.12
N GLY A 167 -0.27 -13.59 1.59
CA GLY A 167 0.46 -14.79 1.12
C GLY A 167 1.51 -14.51 0.05
N ASP A 168 1.39 -13.37 -0.66
CA ASP A 168 2.42 -12.87 -1.58
C ASP A 168 3.78 -12.62 -0.89
N MET A 169 3.79 -12.38 0.43
CA MET A 169 5.02 -12.19 1.21
C MET A 169 5.83 -13.48 1.38
N PHE A 170 5.22 -14.66 1.23
CA PHE A 170 5.98 -15.91 1.24
C PHE A 170 6.97 -16.01 0.07
N SER A 171 6.71 -15.33 -1.05
CA SER A 171 7.69 -15.25 -2.16
C SER A 171 8.95 -14.51 -1.71
N LEU A 172 8.80 -13.38 -1.01
CA LEU A 172 9.92 -12.61 -0.50
C LEU A 172 10.69 -13.35 0.60
N LEU A 173 10.00 -14.08 1.47
CA LEU A 173 10.63 -14.96 2.47
C LEU A 173 11.45 -16.07 1.81
N SER A 174 10.92 -16.68 0.74
CA SER A 174 11.65 -17.67 -0.06
C SER A 174 12.93 -17.08 -0.66
N GLU A 175 12.86 -15.88 -1.22
CA GLU A 175 14.02 -15.18 -1.78
C GLU A 175 15.10 -14.90 -0.72
N ILE A 176 14.72 -14.36 0.45
CA ILE A 176 15.69 -14.08 1.52
C ILE A 176 16.38 -15.37 1.99
N ALA A 177 15.65 -16.47 2.07
CA ALA A 177 16.22 -17.77 2.44
C ALA A 177 17.21 -18.30 1.39
N LEU A 178 16.92 -18.12 0.09
CA LEU A 178 17.87 -18.44 -0.98
C LEU A 178 19.13 -17.59 -0.90
N GLU A 179 19.00 -16.30 -0.59
CA GLU A 179 20.14 -15.38 -0.37
C GLU A 179 21.00 -15.86 0.81
N LYS A 180 20.39 -16.19 1.96
CA LYS A 180 21.08 -16.76 3.13
C LYS A 180 21.78 -18.08 2.79
N ALA A 181 21.15 -18.95 2.02
CA ALA A 181 21.75 -20.22 1.57
C ALA A 181 22.97 -20.01 0.66
N ALA A 182 22.93 -18.99 -0.21
CA ALA A 182 24.05 -18.63 -1.07
C ALA A 182 25.24 -18.08 -0.27
N GLU A 183 24.97 -17.32 0.79
CA GLU A 183 25.97 -16.71 1.67
C GLU A 183 26.53 -17.67 2.72
N SER A 184 25.90 -18.82 2.97
CA SER A 184 26.32 -19.81 3.99
C SER A 184 27.67 -20.47 3.72
N GLY A 185 28.31 -20.23 2.56
CA GLY A 185 29.66 -20.71 2.26
C GLY A 185 29.81 -22.23 2.37
N GLU A 186 30.72 -22.68 3.24
CA GLU A 186 31.02 -24.09 3.51
C GLU A 186 30.12 -24.74 4.58
N ASP A 187 29.29 -23.96 5.28
CA ASP A 187 28.33 -24.50 6.26
C ASP A 187 27.18 -25.21 5.54
N LYS A 188 27.38 -26.51 5.30
CA LYS A 188 26.40 -27.37 4.63
C LYS A 188 25.10 -27.47 5.41
N THR A 189 25.16 -27.46 6.74
CA THR A 189 23.99 -27.65 7.59
C THR A 189 23.04 -26.46 7.52
N SER A 190 23.55 -25.24 7.71
CA SER A 190 22.73 -24.03 7.58
C SER A 190 22.26 -23.82 6.14
N LYS A 191 23.11 -24.12 5.17
CA LYS A 191 22.73 -24.04 3.75
C LYS A 191 21.56 -24.97 3.41
N GLU A 192 21.61 -26.23 3.84
CA GLU A 192 20.50 -27.18 3.63
C GLU A 192 19.23 -26.73 4.32
N GLU A 193 19.34 -26.20 5.54
CA GLU A 193 18.19 -25.67 6.28
C GLU A 193 17.53 -24.54 5.49
N PHE A 194 18.28 -23.50 5.11
CA PHE A 194 17.74 -22.37 4.34
C PHE A 194 17.11 -22.79 3.01
N LEU A 195 17.69 -23.77 2.31
CA LEU A 195 17.10 -24.29 1.06
C LEU A 195 15.78 -25.02 1.28
N ARG A 196 15.64 -25.81 2.36
CA ARG A 196 14.36 -26.47 2.70
C ARG A 196 13.30 -25.43 2.95
N TRP A 197 13.66 -24.45 3.76
CA TRP A 197 12.84 -23.34 4.17
C TRP A 197 12.39 -22.51 2.94
N ALA A 198 13.32 -22.13 2.05
CA ALA A 198 13.02 -21.49 0.77
C ALA A 198 11.97 -22.24 -0.05
N LYS A 199 12.08 -23.57 -0.12
CA LYS A 199 11.12 -24.43 -0.82
C LYS A 199 9.74 -24.41 -0.15
N GLU A 200 9.67 -24.48 1.18
CA GLU A 200 8.40 -24.45 1.90
C GLU A 200 7.67 -23.11 1.73
N TRP A 201 8.38 -21.97 1.84
CA TRP A 201 7.75 -20.67 1.55
C TRP A 201 7.34 -20.53 0.09
N SER A 202 8.13 -21.06 -0.86
CA SER A 202 7.74 -21.04 -2.27
C SER A 202 6.44 -21.82 -2.52
N LYS A 203 6.20 -22.92 -1.81
CA LYS A 203 4.92 -23.63 -1.88
C LYS A 203 3.79 -22.76 -1.31
N LEU A 204 4.00 -22.17 -0.13
CA LEU A 204 3.00 -21.32 0.56
C LEU A 204 2.63 -20.07 -0.24
N ALA A 205 3.53 -19.58 -1.07
CA ALA A 205 3.26 -18.51 -2.00
C ALA A 205 2.36 -18.94 -3.18
N ASP A 206 2.40 -20.20 -3.58
CA ASP A 206 1.61 -20.70 -4.70
C ASP A 206 0.19 -21.08 -4.24
N SER A 207 -0.74 -20.19 -4.58
CA SER A 207 -2.18 -20.35 -4.36
C SER A 207 -2.83 -21.58 -5.01
N ARG A 208 -2.11 -22.29 -5.88
CA ARG A 208 -2.58 -23.52 -6.56
C ARG A 208 -2.13 -24.80 -5.88
N THR A 209 -1.24 -24.70 -4.90
CA THR A 209 -0.77 -25.86 -4.15
C THR A 209 -1.90 -26.36 -3.24
N GLU A 210 -2.43 -27.55 -3.50
CA GLU A 210 -3.32 -28.25 -2.57
C GLU A 210 -2.47 -28.81 -1.42
N TYR A 211 -2.92 -28.57 -0.18
CA TYR A 211 -2.27 -28.99 1.06
C TYR A 211 -3.06 -30.10 1.75
#